data_AF-A0A821ZTA7-F1
#
_entry.id   AF-A0A821ZTA7-F1
#
_cell.length_a   1.000
_cell.length_b   1.000
_cell.length_c   1.000
_cell.angle_alpha   90.00
_cell.angle_beta   90.00
_cell.angle_gamma   90.00
#
_symmetry.space_group_name_H-M   'P 1'
#
loop_
_entity.id
_entity.type
_entity.pdbx_description
1 polymer ?
#
loop_
_entity_poly.entity_id
_entity_poly.type
_entity_poly.pdbx_seq_one_letter_code
_entity_poly.pdbx_strand_id
1 'polypeptide(L)'
;KLPNIPISERDDALELKLPKGWSSWFYMRTRQLAFCFQDPVHLCTKMRNRLLSQSASMMIGNGEISVSILFDLINHQSKLIHGLVKTDVHPKDKQNFGSCVKISSDDVLSALDDVSGSYAIQVYLRLLRSIILAYIERSTSTIDRIYHSWIAVFICRLW
;
A
#
# COMPACT_ATOMS: atom_id res chain seq x y z
N LYS A 1 28.88 22.56 -1.80
CA LYS A 1 28.63 21.46 -2.77
C LYS A 1 29.55 20.32 -2.38
N LEU A 2 29.01 19.17 -2.01
CA LEU A 2 29.86 17.99 -1.84
C LEU A 2 30.42 17.60 -3.22
N PRO A 3 31.70 17.26 -3.34
CA PRO A 3 32.26 16.76 -4.59
C PRO A 3 31.54 15.47 -5.01
N ASN A 4 31.33 15.28 -6.31
CA ASN A 4 30.83 14.02 -6.89
C ASN A 4 31.96 12.98 -6.84
N ILE A 5 32.29 12.52 -5.64
CA ILE A 5 33.26 11.44 -5.43
C ILE A 5 32.59 10.11 -5.83
N PRO A 6 33.21 9.28 -6.67
CA PRO A 6 32.72 7.96 -7.01
C PRO A 6 32.48 7.09 -5.76
N ILE A 7 31.42 6.26 -5.77
CA ILE A 7 31.08 5.36 -4.64
C ILE A 7 32.24 4.40 -4.29
N SER A 8 33.08 4.06 -5.26
CA SER A 8 34.28 3.23 -5.06
C SER A 8 35.33 3.88 -4.15
N GLU A 9 35.35 5.21 -4.08
CA GLU A 9 36.34 6.01 -3.34
C GLU A 9 35.78 6.52 -2.00
N ARG A 10 34.56 6.12 -1.64
CA ARG A 10 33.86 6.54 -0.43
C ARG A 10 34.04 5.48 0.66
N ASP A 11 34.81 5.79 1.70
CA ASP A 11 35.05 4.90 2.83
C ASP A 11 33.82 4.70 3.73
N ASP A 12 32.86 5.63 3.68
CA ASP A 12 31.58 5.58 4.40
C ASP A 12 30.49 4.79 3.65
N ALA A 13 30.82 4.16 2.52
CA ALA A 13 29.87 3.35 1.77
C ALA A 13 29.53 2.06 2.52
N LEU A 14 28.23 1.75 2.62
CA LEU A 14 27.75 0.46 3.07
C LEU A 14 28.05 -0.60 2.02
N GLU A 15 28.69 -1.68 2.45
CA GLU A 15 28.95 -2.85 1.61
C GLU A 15 28.11 -4.05 2.07
N LEU A 16 27.22 -4.50 1.19
CA LEU A 16 26.37 -5.66 1.39
C LEU A 16 27.09 -6.92 0.92
N LYS A 17 27.28 -7.86 1.86
CA LYS A 17 27.76 -9.21 1.54
C LYS A 17 26.60 -10.08 1.09
N LEU A 18 26.44 -10.23 -0.21
CA LEU A 18 25.38 -11.08 -0.77
C LEU A 18 25.71 -12.57 -0.57
N PRO A 19 24.73 -13.41 -0.18
CA PRO A 19 24.90 -14.86 -0.18
C PRO A 19 25.24 -15.41 -1.57
N LYS A 20 25.96 -16.54 -1.60
CA LYS A 20 26.26 -17.25 -2.85
C LYS A 20 24.95 -17.61 -3.58
N GLY A 21 24.87 -17.26 -4.87
CA GLY A 21 23.71 -17.52 -5.72
C GLY A 21 22.74 -16.33 -5.87
N TRP A 22 22.80 -15.34 -4.98
CA TRP A 22 21.91 -14.17 -5.05
C TRP A 22 22.30 -13.18 -6.15
N SER A 23 23.55 -13.21 -6.61
CA SER A 23 24.06 -12.33 -7.67
C SER A 23 23.31 -12.44 -9.00
N SER A 24 22.55 -13.52 -9.21
CA SER A 24 21.77 -13.76 -10.43
C SER A 24 20.42 -13.02 -10.45
N TRP A 25 19.87 -12.66 -9.28
CA TRP A 25 18.53 -12.05 -9.18
C TRP A 25 18.47 -10.82 -8.27
N PHE A 26 19.50 -10.56 -7.45
CA PHE A 26 19.59 -9.37 -6.62
C PHE A 26 20.09 -8.18 -7.44
N TYR A 27 19.20 -7.26 -7.80
CA TYR A 27 19.46 -6.18 -8.75
C TYR A 27 20.19 -4.96 -8.15
N MET A 28 20.16 -4.79 -6.83
CA MET A 28 20.77 -3.65 -6.16
C MET A 28 22.29 -3.79 -6.08
N ARG A 29 23.02 -2.68 -6.25
CA ARG A 29 24.48 -2.65 -6.13
C ARG A 29 24.91 -3.06 -4.72
N THR A 30 25.99 -3.82 -4.59
CA THR A 30 26.49 -4.25 -3.28
C THR A 30 27.09 -3.11 -2.46
N ARG A 31 27.59 -2.06 -3.10
CA ARG A 31 28.16 -0.88 -2.43
C ARG A 31 27.27 0.35 -2.64
N GLN A 32 26.79 0.95 -1.55
CA GLN A 32 25.84 2.06 -1.58
C GLN A 32 26.11 3.07 -0.46
N LEU A 33 25.75 4.34 -0.68
CA LEU A 33 25.89 5.38 0.34
C LEU A 33 24.63 5.55 1.20
N ALA A 34 23.48 5.31 0.58
CA ALA A 34 22.18 5.45 1.21
C ALA A 34 21.18 4.55 0.50
N PHE A 35 20.20 4.07 1.25
CA PHE A 35 18.99 3.49 0.69
C PHE A 35 17.92 4.57 0.60
N CYS A 36 17.35 4.72 -0.60
CA CYS A 36 16.22 5.61 -0.81
C CYS A 36 14.94 4.79 -0.76
N PHE A 37 14.10 5.05 0.24
CA PHE A 37 12.79 4.43 0.38
C PHE A 37 11.70 5.45 0.15
N GLN A 38 10.58 5.01 -0.41
CA GLN A 38 9.37 5.81 -0.47
C GLN A 38 8.70 5.82 0.91
N ASP A 39 8.16 6.97 1.33
CA ASP A 39 7.34 7.08 2.53
C ASP A 39 6.04 6.25 2.36
N PRO A 40 5.84 5.19 3.16
CA PRO A 40 4.67 4.33 3.03
C PRO A 40 3.37 5.02 3.46
N VAL A 41 3.40 5.97 4.41
CA VAL A 41 2.22 6.73 4.83
C VAL A 41 1.75 7.62 3.67
N HIS A 42 2.70 8.27 2.99
CA HIS A 42 2.39 9.07 1.81
C HIS A 42 1.90 8.21 0.64
N LEU A 43 2.44 7.00 0.45
CA LEU A 43 1.94 6.04 -0.54
C LEU A 43 0.47 5.67 -0.26
N CYS A 44 0.14 5.29 0.97
CA CYS A 44 -1.22 4.93 1.38
C CYS A 44 -2.21 6.08 1.18
N THR A 45 -1.86 7.30 1.60
CA THR A 45 -2.72 8.47 1.41
C THR A 45 -2.89 8.84 -0.06
N LYS A 46 -1.85 8.66 -0.89
CA LYS A 46 -1.97 8.83 -2.35
C LYS A 46 -2.93 7.81 -2.97
N MET A 47 -2.87 6.54 -2.55
CA MET A 47 -3.82 5.51 -2.98
C MET A 47 -5.26 5.82 -2.54
N ARG A 48 -5.48 6.23 -1.28
CA ARG A 48 -6.81 6.67 -0.84
C ARG A 48 -7.30 7.86 -1.66
N ASN A 49 -6.47 8.89 -1.84
CA ASN A 49 -6.86 10.08 -2.60
C ASN A 49 -7.19 9.75 -4.06
N ARG A 50 -6.49 8.76 -4.64
CA ARG A 50 -6.79 8.25 -5.98
C ARG A 50 -8.14 7.53 -6.02
N LEU A 51 -8.46 6.68 -5.04
CA LEU A 51 -9.78 6.04 -4.89
C LEU A 51 -10.92 7.05 -4.76
N LEU A 52 -10.70 8.14 -4.02
CA LEU A 52 -11.70 9.19 -3.81
C LEU A 52 -11.77 10.21 -4.96
N SER A 53 -10.86 10.14 -5.93
CA SER A 53 -10.80 11.07 -7.05
C SER A 53 -11.71 10.62 -8.18
N GLN A 54 -12.52 11.54 -8.72
CA GLN A 54 -13.31 11.32 -9.93
C GLN A 54 -12.51 11.59 -11.23
N SER A 55 -11.19 11.82 -11.12
CA SER A 55 -10.37 12.27 -12.26
C SER A 55 -10.12 11.20 -13.32
N ALA A 56 -10.17 9.93 -12.95
CA ALA A 56 -10.03 8.81 -13.89
C ALA A 56 -10.53 7.53 -13.25
N SER A 57 -11.19 6.68 -14.05
CA SER A 57 -11.60 5.36 -13.58
C SER A 57 -10.36 4.47 -13.36
N MET A 58 -10.50 3.54 -12.43
CA MET A 58 -9.49 2.54 -12.14
C MET A 58 -10.12 1.16 -12.28
N MET A 59 -9.39 0.25 -12.92
CA MET A 59 -9.86 -1.11 -13.20
C MET A 59 -8.91 -2.13 -12.58
N ILE A 60 -9.46 -3.21 -12.05
CA ILE A 60 -8.72 -4.44 -11.71
C ILE A 60 -9.39 -5.59 -12.46
N GLY A 61 -8.65 -6.17 -13.42
CA GLY A 61 -9.23 -7.11 -14.38
C GLY A 61 -10.37 -6.44 -15.15
N ASN A 62 -11.57 -7.04 -15.08
CA ASN A 62 -12.78 -6.51 -15.71
C ASN A 62 -13.66 -5.68 -14.75
N GLY A 63 -13.26 -5.52 -13.48
CA GLY A 63 -14.04 -4.80 -12.48
C GLY A 63 -13.56 -3.37 -12.28
N GLU A 64 -14.50 -2.44 -12.12
CA GLU A 64 -14.21 -1.05 -11.78
C GLU A 64 -14.04 -0.89 -10.27
N ILE A 65 -13.00 -0.15 -9.86
CA ILE A 65 -12.81 0.25 -8.47
C ILE A 65 -13.67 1.49 -8.21
N SER A 66 -14.82 1.29 -7.57
CA SER A 66 -15.76 2.39 -7.26
C SER A 66 -15.89 2.66 -5.77
N VAL A 67 -15.65 3.91 -5.37
CA VAL A 67 -15.94 4.41 -4.01
C VAL A 67 -17.43 4.38 -3.69
N SER A 68 -18.33 4.35 -4.69
CA SER A 68 -19.78 4.26 -4.46
C SER A 68 -20.15 3.06 -3.61
N ILE A 69 -19.43 1.94 -3.78
CA ILE A 69 -19.63 0.71 -3.02
C ILE A 69 -19.40 0.94 -1.51
N LEU A 70 -18.41 1.77 -1.14
CA LEU A 70 -18.19 2.14 0.27
C LEU A 70 -19.27 3.09 0.79
N PHE A 71 -19.79 4.00 -0.05
CA PHE A 71 -20.94 4.81 0.33
C PHE A 71 -22.18 3.96 0.55
N ASP A 72 -22.43 2.99 -0.33
CA ASP A 72 -23.54 2.05 -0.21
C ASP A 72 -23.42 1.21 1.05
N LEU A 73 -22.22 0.71 1.36
CA LEU A 73 -21.95 -0.01 2.60
C LEU A 73 -22.31 0.85 3.83
N ILE A 74 -21.83 2.11 3.87
CA ILE A 74 -22.10 3.05 4.97
C ILE A 74 -23.59 3.39 5.12
N ASN A 75 -24.34 3.43 4.02
CA ASN A 75 -25.74 3.83 4.03
C ASN A 75 -26.70 2.66 4.34
N HIS A 76 -26.32 1.42 4.02
CA HIS A 76 -27.22 0.27 4.07
C HIS A 76 -26.83 -0.79 5.10
N GLN A 77 -25.60 -0.79 5.61
CA GLN A 77 -25.17 -1.68 6.68
C GLN A 77 -24.95 -0.93 8.01
N SER A 78 -25.04 -1.68 9.11
CA SER A 78 -24.80 -1.12 10.44
C SER A 78 -23.33 -0.75 10.62
N LYS A 79 -23.08 0.46 11.14
CA LYS A 79 -21.73 0.91 11.54
C LYS A 79 -21.03 -0.06 12.50
N LEU A 80 -21.78 -0.83 13.28
CA LEU A 80 -21.19 -1.82 14.20
C LEU A 80 -20.49 -2.97 13.46
N ILE A 81 -20.83 -3.20 12.18
CA ILE A 81 -20.23 -4.24 11.34
C ILE A 81 -18.92 -3.72 10.72
N HIS A 82 -18.95 -2.55 10.10
CA HIS A 82 -17.84 -2.06 9.26
C HIS A 82 -17.03 -0.89 9.88
N GLY A 83 -17.52 -0.25 10.94
CA GLY A 83 -16.84 0.83 11.66
C GLY A 83 -16.74 2.20 10.95
N LEU A 84 -17.00 2.26 9.64
CA LEU A 84 -16.89 3.48 8.82
C LEU A 84 -17.94 4.55 9.12
N VAL A 85 -17.55 5.81 8.91
CA VAL A 85 -18.46 6.97 8.82
C VAL A 85 -18.25 7.73 7.51
N LYS A 86 -19.22 8.55 7.10
CA LYS A 86 -19.17 9.30 5.82
C LYS A 86 -17.89 10.13 5.64
N THR A 87 -17.32 10.65 6.72
CA THR A 87 -16.07 11.44 6.67
C THR A 87 -14.85 10.60 6.30
N ASP A 88 -14.86 9.28 6.51
CA ASP A 88 -13.73 8.41 6.17
C ASP A 88 -13.53 8.28 4.65
N VAL A 89 -14.63 8.35 3.89
CA VAL A 89 -14.67 8.26 2.42
C VAL A 89 -14.82 9.63 1.74
N HIS A 90 -14.62 10.73 2.47
CA HIS A 90 -14.73 12.08 1.91
C HIS A 90 -13.34 12.66 1.55
N PRO A 91 -13.12 13.19 0.32
CA PRO A 91 -11.82 13.70 -0.13
C PRO A 91 -11.34 15.02 0.51
N LYS A 92 -12.07 15.58 1.49
CA LYS A 92 -11.76 16.90 2.07
C LYS A 92 -10.38 16.94 2.74
N ASP A 93 -10.03 15.88 3.49
CA ASP A 93 -8.71 15.75 4.11
C ASP A 93 -7.86 14.72 3.35
N LYS A 94 -6.91 15.24 2.56
CA LYS A 94 -5.98 14.46 1.73
C LYS A 94 -4.86 13.79 2.52
N GLN A 95 -4.62 14.22 3.76
CA GLN A 95 -3.54 13.71 4.62
C GLN A 95 -4.06 12.74 5.69
N ASN A 96 -5.36 12.43 5.69
CA ASN A 96 -5.98 11.54 6.66
C ASN A 96 -5.55 10.07 6.45
N PHE A 97 -4.44 9.71 7.07
CA PHE A 97 -3.96 8.33 7.13
C PHE A 97 -4.88 7.44 7.97
N GLY A 98 -5.50 7.98 9.03
CA GLY A 98 -6.43 7.22 9.88
C GLY A 98 -7.60 6.64 9.08
N SER A 99 -8.17 7.40 8.16
CA SER A 99 -9.20 6.90 7.25
C SER A 99 -8.66 5.90 6.23
N CYS A 100 -7.37 5.96 5.85
CA CYS A 100 -6.76 4.92 5.01
C CYS A 100 -6.74 3.56 5.74
N VAL A 101 -6.37 3.57 7.02
CA VAL A 101 -6.38 2.35 7.86
C VAL A 101 -7.79 1.83 8.03
N LYS A 102 -8.77 2.69 8.30
CA LYS A 102 -10.16 2.29 8.50
C LYS A 102 -10.81 1.68 7.25
N ILE A 103 -10.69 2.32 6.09
CA ILE A 103 -11.33 1.80 4.86
C ILE A 103 -10.74 0.46 4.40
N SER A 104 -9.54 0.11 4.88
CA SER A 104 -8.87 -1.14 4.55
C SER A 104 -8.85 -2.14 5.73
N SER A 105 -9.67 -1.91 6.76
CA SER A 105 -9.76 -2.82 7.90
C SER A 105 -10.37 -4.16 7.51
N ASP A 106 -10.07 -5.18 8.30
CA ASP A 106 -10.57 -6.54 8.08
C ASP A 106 -12.10 -6.58 8.22
N ASP A 107 -12.69 -5.75 9.10
CA ASP A 107 -14.13 -5.58 9.25
C ASP A 107 -14.80 -5.04 7.97
N VAL A 108 -14.20 -4.02 7.33
CA VAL A 108 -14.72 -3.46 6.07
C VAL A 108 -14.59 -4.48 4.95
N LEU A 109 -13.45 -5.17 4.87
CA LEU A 109 -13.23 -6.20 3.86
C LEU A 109 -14.25 -7.35 4.01
N SER A 110 -14.51 -7.79 5.23
CA SER A 110 -15.51 -8.83 5.52
C SER A 110 -16.92 -8.36 5.17
N ALA A 111 -17.26 -7.10 5.48
CA ALA A 111 -18.57 -6.54 5.15
C ALA A 111 -18.82 -6.39 3.63
N LEU A 112 -17.75 -6.34 2.83
CA LEU A 112 -17.81 -6.28 1.38
C LEU A 112 -17.97 -7.65 0.71
N ASP A 113 -17.71 -8.76 1.40
CA ASP A 113 -17.81 -10.12 0.84
C ASP A 113 -19.24 -10.43 0.35
N ASP A 114 -20.25 -9.88 1.03
CA ASP A 114 -21.67 -10.04 0.68
C ASP A 114 -22.18 -8.99 -0.34
N VAL A 115 -21.32 -8.06 -0.78
CA VAL A 115 -21.70 -6.98 -1.69
C VAL A 115 -21.38 -7.35 -3.14
N SER A 116 -22.41 -7.52 -3.96
CA SER A 116 -22.24 -7.82 -5.40
C SER A 116 -21.45 -6.72 -6.11
N GLY A 117 -20.51 -7.13 -6.98
CA GLY A 117 -19.65 -6.20 -7.74
C GLY A 117 -18.52 -5.56 -6.92
N SER A 118 -18.33 -5.91 -5.65
CA SER A 118 -17.30 -5.31 -4.78
C SER A 118 -15.88 -5.86 -5.00
N TYR A 119 -15.71 -6.91 -5.80
CA TYR A 119 -14.44 -7.62 -5.93
C TYR A 119 -13.24 -6.71 -6.26
N ALA A 120 -13.38 -5.80 -7.23
CA ALA A 120 -12.27 -4.91 -7.62
C ALA A 120 -11.87 -3.95 -6.48
N ILE A 121 -12.83 -3.36 -5.77
CA ILE A 121 -12.52 -2.49 -4.63
C ILE A 121 -11.96 -3.30 -3.46
N GLN A 122 -12.42 -4.53 -3.23
CA GLN A 122 -11.83 -5.41 -2.22
C GLN A 122 -10.34 -5.68 -2.50
N VAL A 123 -9.98 -6.03 -3.74
CA VAL A 123 -8.57 -6.25 -4.10
C VAL A 123 -7.75 -4.98 -3.88
N TYR A 124 -8.28 -3.82 -4.26
CA TYR A 124 -7.63 -2.53 -4.03
C TYR A 124 -7.40 -2.23 -2.54
N LEU A 125 -8.41 -2.48 -1.70
CA LEU A 125 -8.32 -2.27 -0.25
C LEU A 125 -7.41 -3.30 0.43
N ARG A 126 -7.39 -4.56 -0.04
CA ARG A 126 -6.44 -5.60 0.42
C ARG A 126 -4.99 -5.25 0.06
N LEU A 127 -4.77 -4.65 -1.10
CA LEU A 127 -3.45 -4.10 -1.47
C LEU A 127 -3.05 -2.97 -0.50
N LEU A 128 -3.95 -2.01 -0.25
CA LEU A 128 -3.71 -0.93 0.71
C LEU A 128 -3.40 -1.47 2.11
N ARG A 129 -4.17 -2.46 2.58
CA ARG A 129 -3.96 -3.15 3.87
C ARG A 129 -2.59 -3.84 3.90
N SER A 130 -2.21 -4.52 2.83
CA SER A 130 -0.90 -5.19 2.73
C SER A 130 0.26 -4.20 2.81
N ILE A 131 0.17 -3.04 2.16
CA ILE A 131 1.19 -1.97 2.26
C ILE A 131 1.30 -1.48 3.72
N ILE A 132 0.17 -1.29 4.41
CA ILE A 132 0.16 -0.88 5.83
C ILE A 132 0.84 -1.94 6.70
N LEU A 133 0.49 -3.22 6.55
CA LEU A 133 1.06 -4.31 7.33
C LEU A 133 2.56 -4.50 7.07
N ALA A 134 2.97 -4.41 5.80
CA ALA A 134 4.37 -4.55 5.41
C ALA A 134 5.26 -3.43 5.97
N TYR A 135 4.83 -2.17 5.83
CA TYR A 135 5.76 -1.02 5.96
C TYR A 135 5.42 -0.04 7.09
N ILE A 136 4.24 -0.13 7.71
CA ILE A 136 3.79 0.87 8.70
C ILE A 136 3.52 0.21 10.06
N GLU A 137 2.73 -0.86 10.07
CA GLU A 137 2.27 -1.51 11.29
C GLU A 137 3.45 -2.14 12.02
N ARG A 138 3.76 -1.69 13.25
CA ARG A 138 4.96 -2.10 13.99
C ARG A 138 4.85 -3.51 14.56
N SER A 139 3.63 -3.93 14.87
CA SER A 139 3.35 -5.24 15.46
C SER A 139 3.47 -6.41 14.47
N THR A 140 3.53 -6.13 13.16
CA THR A 140 3.61 -7.17 12.12
C THR A 140 4.97 -7.89 12.18
N SER A 141 4.93 -9.23 12.19
CA SER A 141 6.11 -10.08 12.23
C SER A 141 6.98 -9.93 10.97
N THR A 142 8.27 -10.26 11.04
CA THR A 142 9.17 -10.15 9.88
C THR A 142 8.71 -10.99 8.69
N ILE A 143 8.20 -12.20 8.93
CA ILE A 143 7.72 -13.09 7.87
C ILE A 143 6.45 -12.51 7.21
N ASP A 144 5.51 -12.03 8.02
CA ASP A 144 4.28 -11.42 7.49
C ASP A 144 4.57 -10.14 6.70
N ARG A 145 5.57 -9.35 7.14
CA ARG A 145 6.01 -8.18 6.37
C ARG A 145 6.52 -8.57 5.00
N ILE A 146 7.33 -9.62 4.90
CA ILE A 146 7.84 -10.12 3.63
C ILE A 146 6.68 -10.59 2.75
N TYR A 147 5.74 -11.36 3.31
CA TYR A 147 4.55 -11.83 2.61
C TYR A 147 3.72 -10.67 2.04
N HIS A 148 3.36 -9.69 2.87
CA HIS A 148 2.58 -8.52 2.41
C HIS A 148 3.36 -7.62 1.45
N SER A 149 4.68 -7.49 1.63
CA SER A 149 5.55 -6.78 0.67
C SER A 149 5.50 -7.43 -0.70
N TRP A 150 5.57 -8.76 -0.76
CA TRP A 150 5.48 -9.50 -2.01
C TRP A 150 4.12 -9.37 -2.67
N ILE A 151 3.01 -9.37 -1.92
CA ILE A 151 1.67 -9.07 -2.46
C ILE A 151 1.67 -7.70 -3.15
N ALA A 152 2.19 -6.68 -2.47
CA ALA A 152 2.21 -5.32 -3.00
C ALA A 152 3.07 -5.21 -4.26
N VAL A 153 4.25 -5.80 -4.24
CA VAL A 153 5.14 -5.89 -5.40
C VAL A 153 4.42 -6.59 -6.55
N PHE A 154 3.82 -7.77 -6.28
CA PHE A 154 3.14 -8.63 -7.27
C PHE A 154 1.99 -7.91 -7.99
N ILE A 155 1.08 -7.29 -7.24
CA ILE A 155 -0.08 -6.61 -7.82
C ILE A 155 0.36 -5.39 -8.64
N CYS A 156 1.37 -4.65 -8.17
CA CYS A 156 1.83 -3.43 -8.82
C CYS A 156 2.84 -3.66 -9.97
N ARG A 157 3.23 -4.91 -10.25
CA ARG A 157 4.24 -5.26 -11.27
C ARG A 157 5.55 -4.48 -11.13
N LEU A 158 6.07 -4.40 -9.91
CA LEU A 158 7.29 -3.65 -9.60
C LEU A 158 8.61 -4.44 -9.83
N TRP A 159 8.62 -5.39 -10.78
CA TRP A 159 9.80 -6.21 -11.13
C TRP A 159 10.10 -6.22 -12.62
#